data_AF-A0A4Q3UIG8-F1
#
_entry.id   AF-A0A4Q3UIG8-F1
#
_cell.length_a   1.000
_cell.length_b   1.000
_cell.length_c   1.000
_cell.angle_alpha   90.00
_cell.angle_beta   90.00
_cell.angle_gamma   90.00
#
_symmetry.space_group_name_H-M   'P 1'
#
loop_
_entity.id
_entity.type
_entity.pdbx_description
1 polymer ?
#
loop_
_entity_poly.entity_id
_entity_poly.type
_entity_poly.pdbx_seq_one_letter_code
_entity_poly.pdbx_strand_id
1 'polypeptide(L)'
;MLGFLKRLFGRKSSPDPVALVILEETPRILSVGHVAQAVSRAVGRSFPESQVAEERPSYHRLTVDGFELTVASAPFPYLPKESAPHPEMRLQDAIDRHEGAVLVDCWAAPEGRDRKEATGMMGRMVAELVDDASLAVFCFHTQRLNLVDETLLSMFRDGRALEAMETITFEPIAGVESGDARMQAAIAEARDRWPEFAAAFSAKPVGDDRPFILKAPFGEGDHCEHMWVQVEAITSEKATGVLLNDPLYRHGLKKGSRVDVAVQEITDWAYPEGEAFAGMFSEAIVRGG
;
A
#
# COMPACT_ATOMS: atom_id res chain seq x y z
N MET A 1 45.01 35.43 0.09
CA MET A 1 44.90 34.91 1.47
C MET A 1 43.46 34.94 2.03
N LEU A 2 42.41 34.96 1.20
CA LEU A 2 40.99 34.95 1.65
C LEU A 2 40.21 33.68 1.26
N GLY A 3 40.83 32.73 0.54
CA GLY A 3 40.17 31.49 0.10
C GLY A 3 40.26 30.31 1.09
N PHE A 4 41.10 30.40 2.12
CA PHE A 4 41.36 29.30 3.05
C PHE A 4 40.38 29.28 4.25
N LEU A 5 39.80 30.44 4.61
CA LEU A 5 38.87 30.55 5.75
C LEU A 5 37.42 30.14 5.43
N LYS A 6 37.03 30.09 4.14
CA LYS A 6 35.68 29.60 3.75
C LYS A 6 35.52 28.08 3.87
N ARG A 7 36.64 27.33 3.93
CA ARG A 7 36.66 25.88 4.15
C ARG A 7 36.56 25.47 5.63
N LEU A 8 36.73 26.40 6.57
CA LEU A 8 36.62 26.16 8.01
C LEU A 8 35.20 26.37 8.58
N PHE A 9 34.29 26.99 7.80
CA PHE A 9 32.90 27.24 8.20
C PHE A 9 31.87 26.78 7.15
N GLY A 10 32.27 25.83 6.29
CA GLY A 10 31.31 25.16 5.41
C GLY A 10 30.42 24.25 6.24
N ARG A 11 29.20 24.68 6.57
CA ARG A 11 28.11 23.77 6.98
C ARG A 11 28.11 22.65 5.93
N LYS A 12 28.48 21.42 6.34
CA LYS A 12 28.34 20.22 5.49
C LYS A 12 26.91 20.21 4.95
N SER A 13 26.78 19.88 3.67
CA SER A 13 25.53 19.97 2.89
C SER A 13 24.34 19.49 3.71
N SER A 14 23.29 20.31 3.79
CA SER A 14 21.95 19.82 4.14
C SER A 14 21.68 18.56 3.32
N PRO A 15 21.08 17.50 3.88
CA PRO A 15 20.52 16.47 3.04
C PRO A 15 19.59 17.16 2.02
N ASP A 16 19.58 16.68 0.76
CA ASP A 16 18.53 17.06 -0.19
C ASP A 16 17.18 16.96 0.53
N PRO A 17 16.25 17.91 0.33
CA PRO A 17 15.00 17.94 1.07
C PRO A 17 14.32 16.58 1.02
N VAL A 18 14.05 16.04 2.21
CA VAL A 18 13.45 14.71 2.39
C VAL A 18 12.07 14.95 2.99
N ALA A 19 11.04 14.39 2.36
CA ALA A 19 9.66 14.49 2.82
C ALA A 19 8.96 13.14 2.74
N LEU A 20 8.14 12.86 3.75
CA LEU A 20 7.09 11.84 3.72
C LEU A 20 5.73 12.54 3.82
N VAL A 21 4.79 12.13 2.98
CA VAL A 21 3.48 12.78 2.85
C VAL A 21 2.40 11.73 3.02
N ILE A 22 1.58 11.88 4.05
CA ILE A 22 0.37 11.08 4.26
C ILE A 22 -0.72 11.67 3.37
N LEU A 23 -1.31 10.84 2.50
CA LEU A 23 -2.49 11.18 1.71
C LEU A 23 -3.73 10.90 2.54
N GLU A 24 -4.59 11.90 2.71
CA GLU A 24 -5.76 11.83 3.58
C GLU A 24 -7.03 11.85 2.74
N GLU A 25 -7.97 10.94 3.01
CA GLU A 25 -9.31 10.95 2.43
C GLU A 25 -10.09 12.22 2.84
N THR A 26 -9.95 12.63 4.10
CA THR A 26 -10.55 13.87 4.61
C THR A 26 -9.47 14.83 5.09
N PRO A 27 -9.46 16.10 4.62
CA PRO A 27 -8.51 17.09 5.10
C PRO A 27 -8.55 17.24 6.61
N ARG A 28 -7.37 17.16 7.25
CA ARG A 28 -7.24 17.37 8.69
C ARG A 28 -6.16 18.38 9.03
N ILE A 29 -6.48 19.24 9.99
CA ILE A 29 -5.59 20.27 10.51
C ILE A 29 -5.02 19.81 11.84
N LEU A 30 -3.70 19.61 11.88
CA LEU A 30 -3.02 19.21 13.11
C LEU A 30 -2.79 20.42 14.02
N SER A 31 -3.15 20.28 15.29
CA SER A 31 -2.80 21.24 16.33
C SER A 31 -1.38 21.00 16.83
N VAL A 32 -0.83 21.97 17.56
CA VAL A 32 0.43 21.81 18.31
C VAL A 32 0.40 20.57 19.21
N GLY A 33 -0.71 20.34 19.91
CA GLY A 33 -0.89 19.17 20.77
C GLY A 33 -0.87 17.84 20.02
N HIS A 34 -1.51 17.76 18.84
CA HIS A 34 -1.45 16.56 17.99
C HIS A 34 -0.01 16.23 17.60
N VAL A 35 0.75 17.23 17.15
CA VAL A 35 2.16 17.05 16.75
C VAL A 35 3.03 16.64 17.94
N ALA A 36 2.92 17.34 19.07
CA ALA A 36 3.69 17.03 20.28
C ALA A 36 3.43 15.60 20.79
N GLN A 37 2.18 15.15 20.74
CA GLN A 37 1.80 13.81 21.16
C GLN A 37 2.35 12.74 20.21
N ALA A 38 2.23 12.94 18.90
CA ALA A 38 2.76 12.01 17.90
C ALA A 38 4.29 11.89 18.01
N VAL A 39 4.99 13.01 18.18
CA VAL A 39 6.45 13.01 18.40
C VAL A 39 6.80 12.27 19.69
N SER A 40 6.07 12.52 20.78
CA SER A 40 6.32 11.84 22.06
C SER A 40 6.28 10.31 21.92
N ARG A 41 5.28 9.79 21.18
CA ARG A 41 5.18 8.36 20.88
C ARG A 41 6.31 7.89 19.97
N ALA A 42 6.60 8.64 18.91
CA ALA A 42 7.63 8.31 17.92
C ALA A 42 9.04 8.18 18.54
N VAL A 43 9.37 8.99 19.55
CA VAL A 43 10.66 8.93 20.24
C VAL A 43 10.64 8.19 21.58
N GLY A 44 9.48 7.67 22.00
CA GLY A 44 9.32 6.94 23.25
C GLY A 44 9.61 7.76 24.52
N ARG A 45 9.48 9.10 24.46
CA ARG A 45 9.72 10.01 25.58
C ARG A 45 8.85 11.26 25.47
N SER A 46 8.61 11.93 26.60
CA SER A 46 7.81 13.16 26.62
C SER A 46 8.41 14.24 25.71
N PHE A 47 7.60 14.76 24.79
CA PHE A 47 7.89 15.89 23.93
C PHE A 47 6.82 16.97 24.15
N PRO A 48 7.07 17.99 24.99
CA PRO A 48 6.05 18.95 25.38
C PRO A 48 5.69 19.90 24.24
N GLU A 49 4.45 20.40 24.24
CA GLU A 49 3.95 21.38 23.25
C GLU A 49 4.84 22.62 23.11
N SER A 50 5.52 23.03 24.19
CA SER A 50 6.46 24.16 24.16
C SER A 50 7.69 23.94 23.24
N GLN A 51 7.93 22.72 22.78
CA GLN A 51 9.00 22.38 21.82
C GLN A 51 8.50 22.32 20.36
N VAL A 52 7.22 22.61 20.13
CA VAL A 52 6.61 22.70 18.80
C VAL A 52 6.27 24.17 18.54
N ALA A 53 6.89 24.76 17.53
CA ALA A 53 6.64 26.14 17.12
C ALA A 53 5.67 26.17 15.93
N GLU A 54 4.45 26.65 16.15
CA GLU A 54 3.51 26.93 15.05
C GLU A 54 3.88 28.27 14.40
N GLU A 55 4.41 28.24 13.18
CA GLU A 55 4.81 29.48 12.47
C GLU A 55 3.64 30.17 11.78
N ARG A 56 2.70 29.36 11.33
CA ARG A 56 1.43 29.74 10.73
C ARG A 56 0.44 28.58 10.95
N PRO A 57 -0.87 28.80 10.83
CA PRO A 57 -1.86 27.77 11.11
C PRO A 57 -1.53 26.44 10.42
N SER A 58 -1.43 25.37 11.19
CA SER A 58 -1.15 24.00 10.69
C SER A 58 0.25 23.79 10.12
N TYR A 59 1.21 24.65 10.43
CA TYR A 59 2.61 24.53 10.03
C TYR A 59 3.51 24.60 11.27
N HIS A 60 4.03 23.44 11.66
CA HIS A 60 4.71 23.23 12.93
C HIS A 60 6.18 22.92 12.69
N ARG A 61 7.09 23.72 13.24
CA ARG A 61 8.53 23.42 13.26
C ARG A 61 8.95 22.88 14.62
N LEU A 62 9.87 21.93 14.60
CA LEU A 62 10.39 21.30 15.79
C LEU A 62 11.79 20.75 15.55
N THR A 63 12.51 20.53 16.65
CA THR A 63 13.80 19.84 16.62
C THR A 63 13.72 18.58 17.48
N VAL A 64 13.99 17.43 16.89
CA VAL A 64 13.93 16.13 17.56
C VAL A 64 15.23 15.40 17.32
N ASP A 65 15.96 15.06 18.38
CA ASP A 65 17.27 14.39 18.30
C ASP A 65 18.28 15.10 17.35
N GLY A 66 18.16 16.42 17.25
CA GLY A 66 18.97 17.28 16.38
C GLY A 66 18.54 17.31 14.90
N PHE A 67 17.47 16.61 14.53
CA PHE A 67 16.82 16.78 13.23
C PHE A 67 15.91 18.00 13.27
N GLU A 68 16.05 18.90 12.30
CA GLU A 68 15.17 20.06 12.11
C GLU A 68 14.04 19.66 11.17
N LEU A 69 12.81 19.60 11.71
CA LEU A 69 11.65 19.00 11.07
C LEU A 69 10.51 20.02 10.93
N THR A 70 9.65 19.78 9.95
CA THR A 70 8.35 20.43 9.81
C THR A 70 7.26 19.36 9.76
N VAL A 71 6.15 19.61 10.46
CA VAL A 71 4.87 18.91 10.24
C VAL A 71 3.85 19.92 9.73
N ALA A 72 3.25 19.65 8.57
CA ALA A 72 2.29 20.56 7.94
C ALA A 72 1.02 19.86 7.47
N SER A 73 -0.13 20.50 7.65
CA SER A 73 -1.39 20.06 7.03
C SER A 73 -1.66 20.83 5.75
N ALA A 74 -1.96 20.11 4.67
CA ALA A 74 -2.42 20.66 3.40
C ALA A 74 -3.90 20.28 3.19
N PRO A 75 -4.83 21.25 3.22
CA PRO A 75 -6.26 20.97 3.04
C PRO A 75 -6.65 20.89 1.56
N PHE A 76 -5.81 20.24 0.75
CA PHE A 76 -5.99 20.04 -0.68
C PHE A 76 -5.22 18.79 -1.12
N PRO A 77 -5.63 18.14 -2.23
CA PRO A 77 -4.91 17.00 -2.80
C PRO A 77 -3.43 17.35 -3.05
N TYR A 78 -2.52 16.52 -2.55
CA TYR A 78 -1.08 16.73 -2.71
C TYR A 78 -0.60 16.21 -4.06
N LEU A 79 -1.11 15.06 -4.50
CA LEU A 79 -0.78 14.48 -5.80
C LEU A 79 -1.82 14.90 -6.87
N PRO A 80 -1.35 15.19 -8.10
CA PRO A 80 -2.25 15.52 -9.20
C PRO A 80 -3.13 14.34 -9.61
N LYS A 81 -4.45 14.51 -9.50
CA LYS A 81 -5.46 13.49 -9.88
C LYS A 81 -5.57 13.26 -11.40
N GLU A 82 -5.15 14.22 -12.21
CA GLU A 82 -5.19 14.16 -13.68
C GLU A 82 -3.96 13.48 -14.31
N SER A 83 -3.14 12.80 -13.51
CA SER A 83 -1.93 12.12 -14.02
C SER A 83 -2.26 10.84 -14.78
N ALA A 84 -1.25 10.29 -15.47
CA ALA A 84 -1.36 8.94 -16.01
C ALA A 84 -1.76 7.96 -14.89
N PRO A 85 -2.71 7.04 -15.14
CA PRO A 85 -3.15 6.08 -14.14
C PRO A 85 -1.99 5.28 -13.57
N HIS A 86 -2.00 5.08 -12.27
CA HIS A 86 -1.08 4.20 -11.59
C HIS A 86 -1.41 2.74 -11.98
N PRO A 87 -0.40 1.92 -12.35
CA PRO A 87 -0.66 0.53 -12.81
C PRO A 87 -1.26 -0.36 -11.72
N GLU A 88 -0.99 -0.05 -10.45
CA GLU A 88 -1.55 -0.73 -9.30
C GLU A 88 -2.82 -0.02 -8.79
N MET A 89 -3.96 -0.72 -8.85
CA MET A 89 -5.29 -0.12 -8.65
C MET A 89 -5.53 0.37 -7.23
N ARG A 90 -4.97 -0.26 -6.20
CA ARG A 90 -5.13 0.25 -4.81
C ARG A 90 -4.46 1.59 -4.61
N LEU A 91 -3.30 1.78 -5.22
CA LEU A 91 -2.58 3.04 -5.18
C LEU A 91 -3.29 4.12 -6.01
N GLN A 92 -3.89 3.73 -7.14
CA GLN A 92 -4.76 4.62 -7.91
C GLN A 92 -5.97 5.08 -7.08
N ASP A 93 -6.68 4.16 -6.40
CA ASP A 93 -7.81 4.49 -5.52
C ASP A 93 -7.42 5.49 -4.42
N ALA A 94 -6.24 5.30 -3.79
CA ALA A 94 -5.71 6.24 -2.81
C ALA A 94 -5.44 7.64 -3.39
N ILE A 95 -4.93 7.72 -4.63
CA ILE A 95 -4.73 8.99 -5.36
C ILE A 95 -6.08 9.63 -5.72
N ASP A 96 -7.07 8.86 -6.12
CA ASP A 96 -8.37 9.43 -6.53
C ASP A 96 -9.16 9.96 -5.34
N ARG A 97 -9.11 9.23 -4.21
CA ARG A 97 -9.88 9.57 -3.00
C ARG A 97 -9.22 10.59 -2.08
N HIS A 98 -7.90 10.82 -2.16
CA HIS A 98 -7.28 11.78 -1.24
C HIS A 98 -7.73 13.22 -1.55
N GLU A 99 -8.12 13.95 -0.51
CA GLU A 99 -8.56 15.35 -0.57
C GLU A 99 -7.65 16.27 0.24
N GLY A 100 -6.75 15.71 1.04
CA GLY A 100 -5.78 16.45 1.84
C GLY A 100 -4.47 15.69 1.99
N ALA A 101 -3.55 16.30 2.72
CA ALA A 101 -2.30 15.66 3.11
C ALA A 101 -1.75 16.16 4.44
N VAL A 102 -0.96 15.32 5.09
CA VAL A 102 -0.07 15.70 6.19
C VAL A 102 1.37 15.43 5.77
N LEU A 103 2.22 16.44 5.84
CA LEU A 103 3.62 16.37 5.45
C LEU A 103 4.51 16.31 6.68
N VAL A 104 5.54 15.48 6.62
CA VAL A 104 6.68 15.49 7.54
C VAL A 104 7.94 15.70 6.71
N ASP A 105 8.56 16.87 6.87
CA ASP A 105 9.75 17.28 6.14
C ASP A 105 10.96 17.36 7.08
N CYS A 106 12.13 16.96 6.59
CA CYS A 106 13.41 17.15 7.28
C CYS A 106 14.28 18.15 6.51
N TRP A 107 14.56 19.30 7.13
CA TRP A 107 15.36 20.38 6.53
C TRP A 107 16.85 20.22 6.81
N ALA A 108 17.18 19.75 8.00
CA ALA A 108 18.56 19.52 8.43
C ALA A 108 18.65 18.30 9.35
N ALA A 109 19.77 17.59 9.24
CA ALA A 109 20.11 16.45 10.08
C ALA A 109 21.37 16.75 10.92
N PRO A 110 21.55 16.06 12.06
CA PRO A 110 22.79 16.17 12.83
C PRO A 110 24.02 15.79 12.00
N GLU A 111 25.19 16.31 12.37
CA GLU A 111 26.43 15.95 11.67
C GLU A 111 26.69 14.44 11.72
N GLY A 112 27.04 13.87 10.57
CA GLY A 112 27.31 12.43 10.44
C GLY A 112 26.07 11.57 10.21
N ARG A 113 24.88 12.17 10.20
CA ARG A 113 23.63 11.48 9.87
C ARG A 113 23.31 11.61 8.39
N ASP A 114 22.81 10.53 7.80
CA ASP A 114 22.47 10.46 6.38
C ASP A 114 20.96 10.61 6.09
N ARG A 115 20.61 10.55 4.80
CA ARG A 115 19.22 10.60 4.33
C ARG A 115 18.37 9.46 4.89
N LYS A 116 18.92 8.25 4.98
CA LYS A 116 18.20 7.08 5.47
C LYS A 116 17.81 7.28 6.93
N GLU A 117 18.69 7.83 7.75
CA GLU A 117 18.41 8.13 9.15
C GLU A 117 17.37 9.25 9.32
N ALA A 118 17.41 10.28 8.47
CA ALA A 118 16.38 11.32 8.43
C ALA A 118 15.01 10.74 8.03
N THR A 119 14.94 9.96 6.95
CA THR A 119 13.71 9.26 6.52
C THR A 119 13.21 8.33 7.61
N GLY A 120 14.10 7.63 8.33
CA GLY A 120 13.72 6.77 9.46
C GLY A 120 13.10 7.54 10.62
N MET A 121 13.60 8.75 10.94
CA MET A 121 12.97 9.61 11.95
C MET A 121 11.59 10.10 11.50
N MET A 122 11.47 10.57 10.27
CA MET A 122 10.18 11.01 9.72
C MET A 122 9.17 9.85 9.68
N GLY A 123 9.60 8.65 9.31
CA GLY A 123 8.74 7.47 9.29
C GLY A 123 8.14 7.16 10.66
N ARG A 124 8.95 7.21 11.73
CA ARG A 124 8.44 7.06 13.10
C ARG A 124 7.37 8.09 13.43
N MET A 125 7.54 9.34 13.02
CA MET A 125 6.51 10.37 13.22
C MET A 125 5.26 10.10 12.39
N VAL A 126 5.41 9.74 11.11
CA VAL A 126 4.29 9.39 10.22
C VAL A 126 3.47 8.25 10.81
N ALA A 127 4.11 7.20 11.35
CA ALA A 127 3.41 6.07 11.95
C ALA A 127 2.55 6.43 13.18
N GLU A 128 2.84 7.56 13.82
CA GLU A 128 2.11 8.08 14.97
C GLU A 128 1.12 9.19 14.61
N LEU A 129 1.20 9.70 13.38
CA LEU A 129 0.29 10.69 12.81
C LEU A 129 -0.84 10.03 12.02
N VAL A 130 -0.60 8.90 11.37
CA VAL A 130 -1.63 8.14 10.64
C VAL A 130 -2.87 7.87 11.50
N ASP A 131 -4.05 8.03 10.90
CA ASP A 131 -5.34 7.69 11.49
C ASP A 131 -6.23 6.95 10.48
N ASP A 132 -7.50 6.75 10.83
CA ASP A 132 -8.47 6.01 10.01
C ASP A 132 -8.77 6.68 8.65
N ALA A 133 -8.43 7.96 8.45
CA ALA A 133 -8.61 8.68 7.19
C ALA A 133 -7.36 8.65 6.29
N SER A 134 -6.25 8.09 6.78
CA SER A 134 -4.99 8.03 6.06
C SER A 134 -4.98 6.87 5.05
N LEU A 135 -4.79 7.19 3.76
CA LEU A 135 -4.90 6.22 2.66
C LEU A 135 -3.55 5.63 2.25
N ALA A 136 -2.55 6.48 2.08
CA ALA A 136 -1.23 6.11 1.56
C ALA A 136 -0.15 7.06 2.07
N VAL A 137 1.11 6.65 1.98
CA VAL A 137 2.28 7.49 2.22
C VAL A 137 3.07 7.63 0.93
N PHE A 138 3.32 8.88 0.53
CA PHE A 138 4.19 9.24 -0.57
C PHE A 138 5.56 9.69 -0.06
N CYS A 139 6.62 9.16 -0.65
CA CYS A 139 8.00 9.49 -0.33
C CYS A 139 8.59 10.35 -1.44
N PHE A 140 8.73 11.65 -1.19
CA PHE A 140 9.06 12.64 -2.21
C PHE A 140 10.41 12.37 -2.88
N HIS A 141 11.44 12.01 -2.12
CA HIS A 141 12.79 11.87 -2.67
C HIS A 141 13.01 10.56 -3.44
N THR A 142 12.18 9.54 -3.22
CA THR A 142 12.19 8.29 -4.01
C THR A 142 11.06 8.22 -5.03
N GLN A 143 10.12 9.17 -5.00
CA GLN A 143 8.89 9.18 -5.81
C GLN A 143 8.09 7.88 -5.68
N ARG A 144 8.12 7.25 -4.49
CA ARG A 144 7.40 6.00 -4.22
C ARG A 144 6.15 6.28 -3.40
N LEU A 145 5.09 5.53 -3.69
CA LEU A 145 3.82 5.55 -2.97
C LEU A 145 3.58 4.16 -2.39
N ASN A 146 3.10 4.08 -1.15
CA ASN A 146 2.71 2.81 -0.52
C ASN A 146 1.42 3.02 0.31
N LEU A 147 0.59 1.98 0.42
CA LEU A 147 -0.64 2.05 1.20
C LEU A 147 -0.34 2.10 2.69
N VAL A 148 -1.21 2.78 3.43
CA VAL A 148 -1.18 2.73 4.90
C VAL A 148 -1.70 1.36 5.34
N ASP A 149 -0.81 0.53 5.85
CA ASP A 149 -1.11 -0.75 6.48
C ASP A 149 -0.18 -1.00 7.70
N GLU A 150 -0.53 -1.94 8.57
CA GLU A 150 0.27 -2.21 9.78
C GLU A 150 1.69 -2.70 9.49
N THR A 151 1.95 -3.32 8.33
CA THR A 151 3.30 -3.73 7.95
C THR A 151 4.15 -2.50 7.66
N LEU A 152 3.63 -1.55 6.86
CA LEU A 152 4.27 -0.27 6.59
C LEU A 152 4.53 0.49 7.90
N LEU A 153 3.50 0.62 8.75
CA LEU A 153 3.58 1.36 10.02
C LEU A 153 4.58 0.71 10.99
N SER A 154 4.62 -0.62 11.07
CA SER A 154 5.61 -1.34 11.89
C SER A 154 7.03 -1.04 11.42
N MET A 155 7.30 -1.13 10.12
CA MET A 155 8.64 -0.83 9.59
C MET A 155 9.02 0.65 9.81
N PHE A 156 8.05 1.56 9.72
CA PHE A 156 8.23 2.98 10.03
C PHE A 156 8.61 3.20 11.50
N ARG A 157 7.90 2.55 12.44
CA ARG A 157 8.21 2.58 13.89
C ARG A 157 9.62 2.04 14.17
N ASP A 158 10.06 1.03 13.44
CA ASP A 158 11.42 0.47 13.53
C ASP A 158 12.51 1.36 12.88
N GLY A 159 12.14 2.49 12.27
CA GLY A 159 13.08 3.38 11.56
C GLY A 159 13.54 2.85 10.20
N ARG A 160 12.82 1.86 9.64
CA ARG A 160 13.09 1.23 8.34
C ARG A 160 12.26 1.85 7.22
N ALA A 161 11.95 3.15 7.33
CA ALA A 161 11.01 3.82 6.42
C ALA A 161 11.43 3.75 4.94
N LEU A 162 12.71 3.93 4.62
CA LEU A 162 13.17 3.83 3.23
C LEU A 162 12.95 2.43 2.63
N GLU A 163 13.23 1.38 3.41
CA GLU A 163 13.00 -0.01 3.01
C GLU A 163 11.50 -0.31 2.87
N ALA A 164 10.68 0.24 3.77
CA ALA A 164 9.24 0.04 3.74
C ALA A 164 8.59 0.72 2.51
N MET A 165 9.12 1.86 2.08
CA MET A 165 8.72 2.50 0.82
C MET A 165 9.16 1.70 -0.42
N GLU A 166 10.15 0.83 -0.30
CA GLU A 166 10.61 -0.02 -1.40
C GLU A 166 9.91 -1.39 -1.47
N THR A 167 9.25 -1.77 -0.38
CA THR A 167 8.61 -3.07 -0.19
C THR A 167 7.12 -2.96 -0.50
N ILE A 168 6.59 -3.84 -1.36
CA ILE A 168 5.15 -3.97 -1.53
C ILE A 168 4.59 -4.63 -0.27
N THR A 169 3.84 -3.88 0.55
CA THR A 169 3.29 -4.35 1.83
C THR A 169 1.84 -4.82 1.75
N PHE A 170 1.22 -4.66 0.58
CA PHE A 170 -0.18 -5.01 0.31
C PHE A 170 -0.28 -5.99 -0.87
N GLU A 171 -1.43 -6.67 -1.01
CA GLU A 171 -1.69 -7.55 -2.15
C GLU A 171 -1.98 -6.71 -3.41
N PRO A 172 -1.20 -6.83 -4.52
CA PRO A 172 -1.42 -6.04 -5.73
C PRO A 172 -2.72 -6.39 -6.47
N ILE A 173 -3.40 -5.40 -7.06
CA ILE A 173 -4.40 -5.55 -8.13
C ILE A 173 -3.87 -4.91 -9.42
N ALA A 174 -3.68 -5.74 -10.42
CA ALA A 174 -3.44 -5.29 -11.78
C ALA A 174 -4.74 -4.87 -12.47
N GLY A 175 -4.75 -3.68 -13.07
CA GLY A 175 -5.80 -3.26 -14.00
C GLY A 175 -5.65 -3.95 -15.35
N VAL A 176 -6.72 -4.58 -15.84
CA VAL A 176 -6.76 -5.20 -17.18
C VAL A 176 -7.96 -4.62 -17.92
N GLU A 177 -7.74 -4.16 -19.16
CA GLU A 177 -8.81 -3.64 -19.99
C GLU A 177 -9.86 -4.73 -20.27
N SER A 178 -11.15 -4.40 -20.10
CA SER A 178 -12.28 -5.33 -20.28
C SER A 178 -12.30 -6.04 -21.65
N GLY A 179 -11.71 -5.40 -22.67
CA GLY A 179 -11.61 -5.91 -24.04
C GLY A 179 -10.31 -6.63 -24.39
N ASP A 180 -9.40 -6.90 -23.43
CA ASP A 180 -8.14 -7.55 -23.75
C ASP A 180 -8.37 -8.97 -24.31
N ALA A 181 -8.06 -9.16 -25.60
CA ALA A 181 -8.30 -10.41 -26.31
C ALA A 181 -7.51 -11.60 -25.73
N ARG A 182 -6.33 -11.36 -25.14
CA ARG A 182 -5.53 -12.41 -24.49
C ARG A 182 -6.15 -12.82 -23.17
N MET A 183 -6.65 -11.87 -22.38
CA MET A 183 -7.37 -12.15 -21.15
C MET A 183 -8.65 -12.94 -21.43
N GLN A 184 -9.42 -12.53 -22.45
CA GLN A 184 -10.64 -13.24 -22.84
C GLN A 184 -10.36 -14.68 -23.32
N ALA A 185 -9.26 -14.89 -24.05
CA ALA A 185 -8.83 -16.22 -24.46
C ALA A 185 -8.43 -17.10 -23.25
N ALA A 186 -7.69 -16.54 -22.28
CA ALA A 186 -7.32 -17.24 -21.06
C ALA A 186 -8.55 -17.64 -20.22
N ILE A 187 -9.53 -16.75 -20.08
CA ILE A 187 -10.79 -17.03 -19.38
C ILE A 187 -11.58 -18.14 -20.10
N ALA A 188 -11.63 -18.11 -21.44
CA ALA A 188 -12.30 -19.14 -22.22
C ALA A 188 -11.64 -20.51 -22.04
N GLU A 189 -10.30 -20.57 -22.07
CA GLU A 189 -9.55 -21.81 -21.83
C GLU A 189 -9.77 -22.35 -20.41
N ALA A 190 -9.74 -21.48 -19.40
CA ALA A 190 -10.03 -21.87 -18.02
C ALA A 190 -11.43 -22.49 -17.88
N ARG A 191 -12.43 -21.91 -18.55
CA ARG A 191 -13.81 -22.43 -18.52
C ARG A 191 -13.95 -23.76 -19.24
N ASP A 192 -13.33 -23.90 -20.42
CA ASP A 192 -13.36 -25.15 -21.18
C ASP A 192 -12.73 -26.30 -20.40
N ARG A 193 -11.64 -26.01 -19.69
CA ARG A 193 -10.92 -27.00 -18.87
C ARG A 193 -11.42 -27.11 -17.42
N TRP A 194 -12.48 -26.41 -17.02
CA TRP A 194 -13.06 -26.55 -15.68
C TRP A 194 -13.37 -28.01 -15.26
N PRO A 195 -13.85 -28.91 -16.15
CA PRO A 195 -14.08 -30.31 -15.78
C PRO A 195 -12.84 -31.04 -15.24
N GLU A 196 -11.64 -30.65 -15.68
CA GLU A 196 -10.36 -31.16 -15.17
C GLU A 196 -10.18 -30.81 -13.70
N PHE A 197 -10.35 -29.54 -13.35
CA PHE A 197 -10.29 -29.05 -11.97
C PHE A 197 -11.31 -29.75 -11.07
N ALA A 198 -12.56 -29.84 -11.51
CA ALA A 198 -13.64 -30.46 -10.74
C ALA A 198 -13.39 -31.96 -10.49
N ALA A 199 -12.86 -32.67 -11.48
CA ALA A 199 -12.47 -34.07 -11.35
C ALA A 199 -11.29 -34.25 -10.38
N ALA A 200 -10.25 -33.41 -10.50
CA ALA A 200 -9.09 -33.42 -9.61
C ALA A 200 -9.48 -33.12 -8.15
N PHE A 201 -10.36 -32.14 -7.93
CA PHE A 201 -10.87 -31.80 -6.60
C PHE A 201 -11.64 -32.98 -5.98
N SER A 202 -12.47 -33.65 -6.78
CA SER A 202 -13.27 -34.80 -6.32
C SER A 202 -12.41 -36.04 -6.02
N ALA A 203 -11.29 -36.21 -6.73
CA ALA A 203 -10.35 -37.31 -6.54
C ALA A 203 -9.31 -37.03 -5.44
N LYS A 204 -9.34 -35.85 -4.83
CA LYS A 204 -8.37 -35.42 -3.82
C LYS A 204 -8.40 -36.36 -2.59
N PRO A 205 -7.25 -36.91 -2.16
CA PRO A 205 -7.19 -37.75 -0.96
C PRO A 205 -7.66 -37.01 0.29
N VAL A 206 -8.35 -37.73 1.18
CA VAL A 206 -8.73 -37.19 2.50
C VAL A 206 -7.46 -36.82 3.27
N GLY A 207 -7.42 -35.58 3.79
CA GLY A 207 -6.26 -35.06 4.54
C GLY A 207 -5.15 -34.50 3.66
N ASP A 208 -5.35 -34.41 2.34
CA ASP A 208 -4.48 -33.61 1.48
C ASP A 208 -4.81 -32.12 1.69
N ASP A 209 -3.86 -31.33 2.17
CA ASP A 209 -4.06 -29.89 2.44
C ASP A 209 -3.60 -29.00 1.28
N ARG A 210 -3.23 -29.60 0.14
CA ARG A 210 -2.86 -28.84 -1.06
C ARG A 210 -3.99 -27.92 -1.53
N PRO A 211 -3.68 -26.68 -1.94
CA PRO A 211 -4.69 -25.68 -2.25
C PRO A 211 -5.35 -25.96 -3.61
N PHE A 212 -6.68 -25.93 -3.63
CA PHE A 212 -7.47 -25.83 -4.85
C PHE A 212 -8.09 -24.44 -4.83
N ILE A 213 -7.76 -23.62 -5.83
CA ILE A 213 -8.21 -22.23 -5.89
C ILE A 213 -8.90 -21.95 -7.21
N LEU A 214 -9.92 -21.10 -7.19
CA LEU A 214 -10.58 -20.56 -8.37
C LEU A 214 -10.54 -19.04 -8.33
N LYS A 215 -10.62 -18.39 -9.49
CA LYS A 215 -10.72 -16.94 -9.61
C LYS A 215 -12.07 -16.56 -10.20
N ALA A 216 -12.74 -15.59 -9.57
CA ALA A 216 -14.07 -15.15 -9.99
C ALA A 216 -14.22 -13.64 -9.86
N PRO A 217 -15.11 -13.02 -10.66
CA PRO A 217 -15.41 -11.61 -10.56
C PRO A 217 -16.28 -11.32 -9.33
N PHE A 218 -15.96 -10.26 -8.62
CA PHE A 218 -16.75 -9.72 -7.52
C PHE A 218 -16.90 -8.21 -7.71
N GLY A 219 -18.09 -7.78 -8.13
CA GLY A 219 -18.32 -6.38 -8.52
C GLY A 219 -19.09 -6.30 -9.82
N GLU A 220 -19.26 -5.08 -10.30
CA GLU A 220 -19.87 -4.77 -11.59
C GLU A 220 -19.15 -3.57 -12.20
N GLY A 221 -19.13 -3.50 -13.54
CA GLY A 221 -18.51 -2.40 -14.29
C GLY A 221 -17.02 -2.21 -13.94
N ASP A 222 -16.62 -0.95 -13.76
CA ASP A 222 -15.24 -0.55 -13.47
C ASP A 222 -14.79 -0.93 -12.04
N HIS A 223 -15.71 -1.38 -11.19
CA HIS A 223 -15.44 -1.85 -9.83
C HIS A 223 -15.50 -3.39 -9.71
N CYS A 224 -15.33 -4.10 -10.82
CA CYS A 224 -15.23 -5.55 -10.85
C CYS A 224 -13.80 -6.01 -10.54
N GLU A 225 -13.60 -6.66 -9.40
CA GLU A 225 -12.32 -7.26 -9.03
C GLU A 225 -12.35 -8.78 -9.22
N HIS A 226 -11.34 -9.35 -9.85
CA HIS A 226 -11.18 -10.80 -9.97
C HIS A 226 -10.32 -11.32 -8.82
N MET A 227 -10.93 -12.06 -7.88
CA MET A 227 -10.25 -12.53 -6.66
C MET A 227 -10.16 -14.04 -6.59
N TRP A 228 -9.08 -14.52 -5.97
CA TRP A 228 -8.86 -15.93 -5.69
C TRP A 228 -9.71 -16.41 -4.49
N VAL A 229 -10.31 -17.58 -4.64
CA VAL A 229 -11.14 -18.27 -3.65
C VAL A 229 -10.56 -19.67 -3.43
N GLN A 230 -10.28 -20.03 -2.19
CA GLN A 230 -9.93 -21.41 -1.84
C GLN A 230 -11.18 -22.27 -1.77
N VAL A 231 -11.22 -23.28 -2.62
CA VAL A 231 -12.40 -24.14 -2.83
C VAL A 231 -12.53 -25.15 -1.70
N GLU A 232 -13.73 -25.24 -1.15
CA GLU A 232 -14.09 -26.19 -0.10
C GLU A 232 -15.16 -27.19 -0.56
N ALA A 233 -15.98 -26.81 -1.53
CA ALA A 233 -16.98 -27.70 -2.13
C ALA A 233 -17.28 -27.31 -3.58
N ILE A 234 -17.62 -28.30 -4.40
CA ILE A 234 -18.05 -28.12 -5.80
C ILE A 234 -19.36 -28.88 -6.01
N THR A 235 -20.31 -28.26 -6.69
CA THR A 235 -21.50 -28.89 -7.28
C THR A 235 -21.48 -28.69 -8.79
N SER A 236 -22.48 -29.22 -9.50
CA SER A 236 -22.62 -28.97 -10.94
C SER A 236 -22.87 -27.50 -11.30
N GLU A 237 -23.40 -26.71 -10.38
CA GLU A 237 -23.83 -25.32 -10.65
C GLU A 237 -22.91 -24.28 -10.00
N LYS A 238 -22.27 -24.62 -8.87
CA LYS A 238 -21.48 -23.66 -8.10
C LYS A 238 -20.29 -24.30 -7.40
N ALA A 239 -19.31 -23.46 -7.08
CA ALA A 239 -18.25 -23.76 -6.14
C ALA A 239 -18.39 -22.87 -4.91
N THR A 240 -18.16 -23.44 -3.73
CA THR A 240 -18.16 -22.72 -2.45
C THR A 240 -16.75 -22.73 -1.89
N GLY A 241 -16.33 -21.60 -1.33
CA GLY A 241 -15.00 -21.48 -0.74
C GLY A 241 -14.83 -20.22 0.09
N VAL A 242 -13.58 -19.90 0.41
CA VAL A 242 -13.19 -18.72 1.18
C VAL A 242 -12.33 -17.78 0.35
N LEU A 243 -12.60 -16.48 0.41
CA LEU A 243 -11.79 -15.46 -0.27
C LEU A 243 -10.37 -15.43 0.29
N LEU A 244 -9.38 -15.34 -0.60
CA LEU A 244 -7.96 -15.32 -0.24
C LEU A 244 -7.37 -13.91 -0.11
N ASN A 245 -8.09 -12.90 -0.60
CA ASN A 245 -7.64 -11.50 -0.65
C ASN A 245 -8.70 -10.56 -0.04
N ASP A 246 -8.29 -9.39 0.39
CA ASP A 246 -9.20 -8.32 0.83
C ASP A 246 -9.67 -7.49 -0.37
N PRO A 247 -10.98 -7.41 -0.67
CA PRO A 247 -11.48 -6.68 -1.83
C PRO A 247 -11.21 -5.18 -1.74
N LEU A 248 -10.95 -4.53 -2.87
CA LEU A 248 -10.85 -3.08 -2.97
C LEU A 248 -12.24 -2.41 -2.94
N TYR A 249 -13.18 -2.91 -3.75
CA TYR A 249 -14.48 -2.23 -3.97
C TYR A 249 -15.68 -2.86 -3.24
N ARG A 250 -15.50 -4.01 -2.58
CA ARG A 250 -16.61 -4.80 -2.01
C ARG A 250 -16.60 -4.75 -0.48
N HIS A 251 -17.07 -3.64 0.10
CA HIS A 251 -17.08 -3.38 1.55
C HIS A 251 -17.83 -4.42 2.42
N GLY A 252 -18.62 -5.33 1.84
CA GLY A 252 -19.28 -6.44 2.55
C GLY A 252 -18.49 -7.76 2.56
N LEU A 253 -17.35 -7.81 1.87
CA LEU A 253 -16.48 -8.97 1.76
C LEU A 253 -15.11 -8.62 2.35
N LYS A 254 -14.43 -9.65 2.88
CA LYS A 254 -13.06 -9.56 3.37
C LYS A 254 -12.37 -10.90 3.15
N LYS A 255 -11.04 -10.92 3.29
CA LYS A 255 -10.28 -12.16 3.34
C LYS A 255 -10.87 -13.12 4.38
N GLY A 256 -11.06 -14.38 3.97
CA GLY A 256 -11.70 -15.42 4.78
C GLY A 256 -13.24 -15.41 4.74
N SER A 257 -13.89 -14.45 4.08
CA SER A 257 -15.35 -14.53 3.84
C SER A 257 -15.69 -15.75 3.00
N ARG A 258 -16.72 -16.49 3.42
CA ARG A 258 -17.28 -17.60 2.63
C ARG A 258 -18.11 -17.05 1.47
N VAL A 259 -17.86 -17.56 0.27
CA VAL A 259 -18.53 -17.13 -0.97
C VAL A 259 -19.00 -18.34 -1.78
N ASP A 260 -20.10 -18.14 -2.49
CA ASP A 260 -20.61 -19.05 -3.52
C ASP A 260 -20.35 -18.40 -4.88
N VAL A 261 -19.74 -19.15 -5.79
CA VAL A 261 -19.41 -18.72 -7.16
C VAL A 261 -20.12 -19.64 -8.15
N ALA A 262 -20.90 -19.09 -9.06
CA ALA A 262 -21.50 -19.89 -10.13
C ALA A 262 -20.39 -20.40 -11.07
N VAL A 263 -20.46 -21.65 -11.49
CA VAL A 263 -19.41 -22.25 -12.35
C VAL A 263 -19.16 -21.43 -13.61
N GLN A 264 -20.22 -20.84 -14.18
CA GLN A 264 -20.14 -19.97 -15.37
C GLN A 264 -19.41 -18.64 -15.13
N GLU A 265 -19.29 -18.19 -13.88
CA GLU A 265 -18.59 -16.95 -13.52
C GLU A 265 -17.11 -17.18 -13.27
N ILE A 266 -16.66 -18.42 -13.16
CA ILE A 266 -15.25 -18.77 -12.95
C ILE A 266 -14.45 -18.27 -14.16
N THR A 267 -13.33 -17.61 -13.86
CA THR A 267 -12.47 -16.93 -14.84
C THR A 267 -11.05 -17.48 -14.85
N ASP A 268 -10.64 -18.17 -13.79
CA ASP A 268 -9.41 -18.97 -13.76
C ASP A 268 -9.50 -19.98 -12.61
N TRP A 269 -8.54 -20.90 -12.55
CA TRP A 269 -8.37 -21.84 -11.44
C TRP A 269 -6.94 -22.34 -11.38
N ALA A 270 -6.55 -22.92 -10.24
CA ALA A 270 -5.28 -23.61 -10.10
C ALA A 270 -5.34 -24.72 -9.06
N TYR A 271 -4.66 -25.83 -9.35
CA TYR A 271 -4.40 -26.89 -8.39
C TYR A 271 -3.05 -27.56 -8.64
N PRO A 272 -2.42 -28.18 -7.62
CA PRO A 272 -1.15 -28.88 -7.81
C PRO A 272 -1.25 -30.09 -8.74
N GLU A 273 -0.43 -30.11 -9.78
CA GLU A 273 -0.23 -31.22 -10.69
C GLU A 273 1.26 -31.61 -10.68
N GLY A 274 1.59 -32.63 -9.89
CA GLY A 274 2.98 -33.01 -9.64
C GLY A 274 3.75 -31.90 -8.91
N GLU A 275 4.87 -31.45 -9.51
CA GLU A 275 5.68 -30.33 -9.01
C GLU A 275 5.23 -28.96 -9.57
N ALA A 276 4.22 -28.95 -10.45
CA ALA A 276 3.70 -27.76 -11.08
C ALA A 276 2.25 -27.46 -10.63
N PHE A 277 1.67 -26.41 -11.20
CA PHE A 277 0.24 -26.12 -11.09
C PHE A 277 -0.41 -26.29 -12.46
N ALA A 278 -1.54 -26.98 -12.51
CA ALA A 278 -2.46 -26.88 -13.63
C ALA A 278 -3.26 -25.56 -13.50
N GLY A 279 -3.65 -24.97 -14.63
CA GLY A 279 -4.42 -23.72 -14.66
C GLY A 279 -3.54 -22.47 -14.73
N MET A 280 -3.93 -21.41 -14.00
CA MET A 280 -3.24 -20.10 -13.99
C MET A 280 -3.18 -19.41 -15.37
N PHE A 281 -4.20 -19.62 -16.21
CA PHE A 281 -4.20 -19.13 -17.60
C PHE A 281 -4.12 -17.60 -17.67
N SER A 282 -4.81 -16.92 -16.76
CA SER A 282 -4.88 -15.46 -16.70
C SER A 282 -3.68 -14.83 -15.99
N GLU A 283 -3.02 -15.56 -15.08
CA GLU A 283 -1.83 -15.07 -14.35
C GLU A 283 -0.66 -14.79 -15.29
N ALA A 284 -0.50 -15.60 -16.35
CA ALA A 284 0.52 -15.37 -17.37
C ALA A 284 0.35 -14.02 -18.08
N ILE A 285 -0.90 -13.57 -18.27
CA ILE A 285 -1.21 -12.28 -18.88
C ILE A 285 -0.94 -11.14 -17.89
N VAL A 286 -1.34 -11.31 -16.62
CA VAL A 286 -1.11 -10.31 -15.57
C VAL A 286 0.38 -10.10 -15.29
N ARG A 287 1.20 -11.16 -15.29
CA ARG A 287 2.65 -11.09 -14.98
C ARG A 287 3.54 -10.79 -16.18
N GLY A 288 3.04 -11.01 -17.39
CA GLY A 288 3.78 -10.82 -18.65
C GLY A 288 3.47 -9.51 -19.37
N GLY A 289 2.62 -8.66 -18.79
CA GLY A 289 2.27 -7.32 -19.28
C GLY A 289 3.28 -6.25 -18.89
#